data_AF-A0A840I1J1-F1
#
_entry.id   AF-A0A840I1J1-F1
#
_cell.length_a   1.000
_cell.length_b   1.000
_cell.length_c   1.000
_cell.angle_alpha   90.00
_cell.angle_beta   90.00
_cell.angle_gamma   90.00
#
_symmetry.space_group_name_H-M   'P 1'
#
loop_
_entity.id
_entity.type
_entity.pdbx_description
1 polymer ?
#
loop_
_entity_poly.entity_id
_entity_poly.type
_entity_poly.pdbx_seq_one_letter_code
_entity_poly.pdbx_strand_id
1 'polypeptide(L)'
;MTARAPSRQAALLVLAFAGLAVSWRVLPHMPNVAPVAALSLFAAWATGRAWVGALLSLTVLIVSDAVLGRLLSGFSYDPALQGIVWAMLLAPALLARFLPARAGRAFAFSPLAALGGALAFFLVTNAAVWALGDFYAPGPAGLLTSYAAGLPFFRASLIGDVLFALTLFGGAALAERGGVRLTQRATPA
;
A
#
# COMPACT_ATOMS: atom_id res chain seq x y z
N MET A 1 -2.55 -11.51 18.95
CA MET A 1 -2.30 -10.08 18.66
C MET A 1 -3.15 -9.25 19.61
N THR A 2 -2.56 -8.44 20.48
CA THR A 2 -3.32 -7.47 21.26
C THR A 2 -3.70 -6.31 20.36
N ALA A 3 -5.00 -6.06 20.19
CA ALA A 3 -5.49 -4.93 19.43
C ALA A 3 -4.93 -3.63 20.02
N ARG A 4 -4.45 -2.71 19.17
CA ARG A 4 -4.07 -1.36 19.58
C ARG A 4 -5.18 -0.42 19.15
N ALA A 5 -5.68 0.38 20.09
CA ALA A 5 -6.47 1.53 19.69
C ALA A 5 -5.50 2.58 19.11
N PRO A 6 -5.68 3.02 17.84
CA PRO A 6 -4.90 4.15 17.35
C PRO A 6 -5.23 5.36 18.22
N SER A 7 -4.23 6.17 18.56
CA SER A 7 -4.53 7.45 19.20
C SER A 7 -5.28 8.35 18.22
N ARG A 8 -6.01 9.35 18.75
CA ARG A 8 -6.68 10.36 17.92
C ARG A 8 -5.70 11.00 16.92
N GLN A 9 -4.46 11.24 17.34
CA GLN A 9 -3.41 11.82 16.51
C GLN A 9 -2.98 10.86 15.38
N ALA A 10 -2.83 9.57 15.68
CA ALA A 10 -2.54 8.57 14.65
C ALA A 10 -3.67 8.42 13.64
N ALA A 11 -4.93 8.43 14.10
CA ALA A 11 -6.09 8.39 13.21
C ALA A 11 -6.14 9.63 12.29
N LEU A 12 -5.92 10.83 12.84
CA LEU A 12 -5.87 12.06 12.05
C LEU A 12 -4.75 12.03 11.00
N LEU A 13 -3.56 11.54 11.36
CA LEU A 13 -2.45 11.42 10.43
C LEU A 13 -2.78 10.44 9.29
N VAL A 14 -3.33 9.27 9.62
CA VAL A 14 -3.75 8.27 8.63
C VAL A 14 -4.81 8.84 7.68
N LEU A 15 -5.82 9.54 8.20
CA LEU A 15 -6.88 10.14 7.39
C LEU A 15 -6.38 11.29 6.51
N ALA A 16 -5.48 12.14 7.04
CA ALA A 16 -4.86 13.22 6.27
C ALA A 16 -4.06 12.65 5.09
N PHE A 17 -3.27 11.61 5.32
CA PHE A 17 -2.53 10.92 4.26
C PHE A 17 -3.42 10.18 3.27
N ALA A 18 -4.57 9.64 3.71
CA ALA A 18 -5.56 9.07 2.79
C ALA A 18 -6.13 10.14 1.84
N GLY A 19 -6.41 11.34 2.33
CA GLY A 19 -6.84 12.47 1.50
C GLY A 19 -5.75 12.92 0.51
N LEU A 20 -4.50 12.99 0.95
CA LEU A 20 -3.34 13.24 0.09
C LEU A 20 -3.18 12.14 -0.97
N ALA A 21 -3.41 10.88 -0.61
CA ALA A 21 -3.33 9.76 -1.53
C ALA A 21 -4.37 9.83 -2.65
N VAL A 22 -5.62 10.16 -2.32
CA VAL A 22 -6.67 10.42 -3.31
C VAL A 22 -6.25 11.57 -4.23
N SER A 23 -5.78 12.68 -3.65
CA SER A 23 -5.36 13.87 -4.41
C SER A 23 -4.20 13.57 -5.36
N TRP A 24 -3.18 12.84 -4.88
CA TRP A 24 -2.02 12.44 -5.67
C TRP A 24 -2.41 11.57 -6.87
N ARG A 25 -3.36 10.65 -6.69
CA ARG A 25 -3.85 9.80 -7.78
C ARG A 25 -4.65 10.57 -8.84
N VAL A 26 -5.28 11.68 -8.47
CA VAL A 26 -6.06 12.51 -9.39
C VAL A 26 -5.18 13.50 -10.16
N LEU A 27 -4.11 14.01 -9.53
CA LEU A 27 -3.16 14.92 -10.17
C LEU A 27 -2.23 14.19 -11.15
N PRO A 28 -1.67 14.88 -12.16
CA PRO A 28 -0.64 14.30 -13.02
C PRO A 28 0.57 13.86 -12.18
N HIS A 29 0.83 12.56 -12.17
CA HIS A 29 1.96 11.95 -11.47
C HIS A 29 2.53 10.83 -12.33
N MET A 30 3.74 10.39 -12.01
CA MET A 30 4.35 9.28 -12.71
C MET A 30 3.52 7.99 -12.48
N PRO A 31 3.19 7.21 -13.52
CA PRO A 31 2.39 6.00 -13.37
C PRO A 31 2.98 5.07 -12.31
N ASN A 32 2.11 4.45 -11.52
CA ASN A 32 2.46 3.52 -10.45
C ASN A 32 3.28 4.07 -9.27
N VAL A 33 3.63 5.36 -9.28
CA VAL A 33 4.19 6.04 -8.10
C VAL A 33 3.05 6.60 -7.28
N ALA A 34 2.43 5.77 -6.43
CA ALA A 34 1.27 6.16 -5.63
C ALA A 34 1.40 5.71 -4.16
N PRO A 35 0.86 6.47 -3.20
CA PRO A 35 1.01 6.20 -1.77
C PRO A 35 0.13 5.06 -1.22
N VAL A 36 -0.56 4.30 -2.08
CA VAL A 36 -1.63 3.37 -1.66
C VAL A 36 -1.09 2.19 -0.84
N ALA A 37 -0.04 1.50 -1.31
CA ALA A 37 0.52 0.36 -0.57
C ALA A 37 1.23 0.81 0.72
N ALA A 38 1.93 1.95 0.67
CA ALA A 38 2.53 2.57 1.85
C ALA A 38 1.48 2.96 2.91
N LEU A 39 0.34 3.50 2.48
CA LEU A 39 -0.80 3.79 3.37
C LEU A 39 -1.35 2.51 4.01
N SER A 40 -1.49 1.44 3.23
CA SER A 40 -1.93 0.13 3.72
C SER A 40 -1.03 -0.40 4.84
N LEU A 41 0.29 -0.39 4.59
CA LEU A 41 1.32 -0.79 5.55
C LEU A 41 1.25 0.06 6.82
N PHE A 42 1.23 1.38 6.67
CA PHE A 42 1.28 2.31 7.80
C PHE A 42 0.01 2.26 8.65
N ALA A 43 -1.17 2.26 8.03
CA ALA A 43 -2.44 2.20 8.75
C ALA A 43 -2.61 0.87 9.49
N ALA A 44 -2.18 -0.24 8.89
CA ALA A 44 -2.15 -1.54 9.57
C ALA A 44 -1.18 -1.54 10.76
N TRP A 45 -0.01 -0.91 10.63
CA TRP A 45 0.96 -0.78 11.73
C TRP A 45 0.42 0.09 12.88
N ALA A 46 -0.15 1.25 12.55
CA ALA A 46 -0.64 2.21 13.54
C ALA A 46 -1.82 1.66 14.35
N THR A 47 -2.69 0.88 13.71
CA THR A 47 -3.85 0.25 14.37
C THR A 47 -3.58 -1.16 14.90
N GLY A 48 -2.47 -1.77 14.49
CA GLY A 48 -2.20 -3.19 14.75
C GLY A 48 -3.20 -4.14 14.09
N ARG A 49 -3.95 -3.69 13.07
CA ARG A 49 -5.01 -4.45 12.40
C ARG A 49 -4.82 -4.40 10.88
N ALA A 50 -4.40 -5.51 10.29
CA ALA A 50 -4.17 -5.61 8.85
C ALA A 50 -5.42 -5.25 8.01
N TRP A 51 -6.61 -5.68 8.45
CA TRP A 51 -7.85 -5.38 7.75
C TRP A 51 -8.15 -3.87 7.67
N VAL A 52 -7.73 -3.07 8.66
CA VAL A 52 -7.95 -1.62 8.64
C VAL A 52 -7.09 -0.97 7.55
N GLY A 53 -5.81 -1.37 7.45
CA GLY A 53 -4.93 -0.86 6.40
C GLY A 53 -5.41 -1.23 4.99
N ALA A 54 -5.85 -2.48 4.82
CA ALA A 54 -6.38 -2.96 3.55
C ALA A 54 -7.67 -2.23 3.15
N LEU A 55 -8.67 -2.11 4.06
CA LEU A 55 -9.93 -1.43 3.77
C LEU A 55 -9.75 0.07 3.49
N LEU A 56 -8.87 0.73 4.25
CA LEU A 56 -8.58 2.15 4.01
C LEU A 56 -8.00 2.36 2.61
N SER A 57 -7.01 1.54 2.24
CA SER A 57 -6.34 1.66 0.95
C SER A 57 -7.26 1.29 -0.21
N LEU A 58 -8.14 0.30 0.00
CA LEU A 58 -9.19 -0.04 -0.95
C LEU A 58 -10.18 1.11 -1.14
N THR A 59 -10.57 1.78 -0.05
CA THR A 59 -11.44 2.96 -0.10
C THR A 59 -10.77 4.08 -0.90
N VAL A 60 -9.47 4.33 -0.68
CA VAL A 60 -8.71 5.29 -1.49
C VAL A 60 -8.76 4.91 -2.97
N LEU A 61 -8.51 3.63 -3.31
CA LEU A 61 -8.55 3.17 -4.70
C LEU A 61 -9.92 3.42 -5.34
N ILE A 62 -10.99 2.93 -4.71
CA ILE A 62 -12.36 3.04 -5.23
C ILE A 62 -12.76 4.51 -5.42
N VAL A 63 -12.49 5.36 -4.43
CA VAL A 63 -12.84 6.78 -4.50
C VAL A 63 -12.07 7.48 -5.62
N SER A 64 -10.75 7.27 -5.70
CA SER A 64 -9.96 7.94 -6.74
C SER A 64 -10.24 7.39 -8.14
N ASP A 65 -10.53 6.09 -8.29
CA ASP A 65 -10.96 5.50 -9.57
C ASP A 65 -12.34 6.03 -9.99
N ALA A 66 -13.27 6.24 -9.04
CA ALA A 66 -14.57 6.85 -9.35
C ALA A 66 -14.44 8.32 -9.78
N VAL A 67 -13.52 9.07 -9.19
CA VAL A 67 -13.20 10.44 -9.60
C VAL A 67 -12.55 10.45 -10.99
N LEU A 68 -11.52 9.62 -11.19
CA LEU A 68 -10.84 9.49 -12.48
C LEU A 68 -11.78 9.01 -13.57
N GLY A 69 -12.62 8.01 -13.31
CA GLY A 69 -13.59 7.50 -14.30
C GLY A 69 -14.67 8.51 -14.69
N ARG A 70 -15.00 9.49 -13.82
CA ARG A 70 -15.87 10.63 -14.17
C ARG A 70 -15.13 11.72 -14.93
N LEU A 71 -13.84 11.94 -14.66
CA LEU A 71 -13.03 13.01 -15.27
C LEU A 71 -12.36 12.59 -16.58
N LEU A 72 -12.01 11.31 -16.71
CA LEU A 72 -11.27 10.70 -17.79
C LEU A 72 -12.08 9.48 -18.25
N SER A 73 -12.96 9.69 -19.22
CA SER A 73 -13.76 8.62 -19.82
C SER A 73 -12.86 7.58 -20.51
N GLY A 74 -13.01 6.29 -20.20
CA GLY A 74 -12.57 5.22 -21.10
C GLY A 74 -11.77 4.03 -20.54
N PHE A 75 -11.52 3.93 -19.23
CA PHE A 75 -10.79 2.77 -18.69
C PHE A 75 -11.73 1.65 -18.26
N SER A 76 -11.79 0.57 -19.05
CA SER A 76 -12.39 -0.71 -18.66
C SER A 76 -11.30 -1.68 -18.24
N TYR A 77 -11.22 -1.98 -16.95
CA TYR A 77 -10.38 -3.06 -16.43
C TYR A 77 -11.16 -4.38 -16.39
N ASP A 78 -10.47 -5.49 -16.62
CA ASP A 78 -11.00 -6.82 -16.31
C ASP A 78 -11.33 -6.89 -14.80
N PRO A 79 -12.59 -7.19 -14.42
CA PRO A 79 -13.00 -7.26 -13.01
C PRO A 79 -12.19 -8.27 -12.17
N ALA A 80 -11.75 -9.38 -12.76
CA ALA A 80 -10.97 -10.39 -12.05
C ALA A 80 -9.56 -9.88 -11.73
N LEU A 81 -8.89 -9.26 -12.71
CA LEU A 81 -7.58 -8.63 -12.49
C LEU A 81 -7.67 -7.49 -11.47
N GLN A 82 -8.72 -6.66 -11.56
CA GLN A 82 -8.94 -5.58 -10.60
C GLN A 82 -9.15 -6.12 -9.17
N GLY A 83 -9.90 -7.22 -9.03
CA GLY A 83 -10.08 -7.90 -7.75
C GLY A 83 -8.76 -8.39 -7.15
N ILE A 84 -7.85 -8.90 -7.97
CA ILE A 84 -6.51 -9.34 -7.53
C ILE A 84 -5.66 -8.15 -7.08
N VAL A 85 -5.67 -7.04 -7.82
CA VAL A 85 -4.98 -5.79 -7.44
C VAL A 85 -5.47 -5.30 -6.07
N TRP A 86 -6.78 -5.29 -5.86
CA TRP A 86 -7.38 -4.91 -4.58
C TRP A 86 -7.00 -5.87 -3.46
N ALA A 87 -7.03 -7.18 -3.70
CA ALA A 87 -6.61 -8.18 -2.73
C ALA A 87 -5.14 -8.04 -2.35
N MET A 88 -4.27 -7.64 -3.29
CA MET A 88 -2.85 -7.42 -3.01
C MET A 88 -2.56 -6.25 -2.06
N LEU A 89 -3.52 -5.35 -1.81
CA LEU A 89 -3.40 -4.37 -0.72
C LEU A 89 -3.30 -5.01 0.66
N LEU A 90 -3.74 -6.27 0.79
CA LEU A 90 -3.57 -7.04 2.02
C LEU A 90 -2.09 -7.36 2.27
N ALA A 91 -1.27 -7.58 1.24
CA ALA A 91 0.14 -7.92 1.41
C ALA A 91 0.94 -6.91 2.27
N PRO A 92 0.99 -5.60 1.92
CA PRO A 92 1.65 -4.60 2.76
C PRO A 92 1.00 -4.49 4.15
N ALA A 93 -0.33 -4.61 4.26
CA ALA A 93 -1.01 -4.60 5.56
C ALA A 93 -0.62 -5.79 6.46
N LEU A 94 -0.42 -6.98 5.89
CA LEU A 94 0.03 -8.16 6.64
C LEU A 94 1.48 -8.00 7.07
N LEU A 95 2.34 -7.43 6.22
CA LEU A 95 3.76 -7.19 6.52
C LEU A 95 3.95 -6.21 7.69
N ALA A 96 2.98 -5.33 7.94
CA ALA A 96 2.96 -4.44 9.11
C ALA A 96 3.13 -5.18 10.45
N ARG A 97 2.71 -6.46 10.52
CA ARG A 97 2.83 -7.27 11.75
C ARG A 97 4.28 -7.52 12.18
N PHE A 98 5.21 -7.48 11.22
CA PHE A 98 6.63 -7.72 11.46
C PHE A 98 7.37 -6.42 11.80
N LEU A 99 6.72 -5.26 11.67
CA LEU A 99 7.31 -3.99 12.05
C LEU A 99 7.27 -3.78 13.58
N PRO A 100 8.36 -3.25 14.16
CA PRO A 100 8.40 -2.90 15.58
C PRO A 100 7.30 -1.91 15.98
N ALA A 101 6.84 -2.01 17.23
CA ALA A 101 5.79 -1.11 17.74
C ALA A 101 6.22 0.37 17.86
N ARG A 102 7.50 0.62 18.14
CA ARG A 102 8.04 1.99 18.29
C ARG A 102 8.24 2.60 16.90
N ALA A 103 7.70 3.79 16.65
CA ALA A 103 7.72 4.42 15.32
C ALA A 103 9.14 4.60 14.79
N GLY A 104 10.10 5.00 15.63
CA GLY A 104 11.49 5.16 15.22
C GLY A 104 12.15 3.87 14.71
N ARG A 105 11.80 2.70 15.28
CA ARG A 105 12.28 1.41 14.76
C ARG A 105 11.45 0.97 13.55
N ALA A 106 10.14 1.18 13.57
CA ALA A 106 9.27 0.88 12.43
C ALA A 106 9.73 1.63 11.16
N PHE A 107 10.12 2.90 11.30
CA PHE A 107 10.73 3.70 10.24
C PHE A 107 11.94 3.02 9.62
N ALA A 108 12.90 2.56 10.43
CA ALA A 108 14.11 1.90 9.95
C ALA A 108 13.83 0.61 9.15
N PHE A 109 12.76 -0.13 9.50
CA PHE A 109 12.38 -1.37 8.82
C PHE A 109 11.30 -1.17 7.73
N SER A 110 10.71 0.03 7.63
CA SER A 110 9.63 0.30 6.67
C SER A 110 10.04 0.12 5.20
N PRO A 111 11.27 0.44 4.75
CA PRO A 111 11.67 0.18 3.36
C PRO A 111 11.71 -1.30 3.02
N LEU A 112 12.11 -2.15 3.98
CA LEU A 112 12.15 -3.60 3.78
C LEU A 112 10.73 -4.17 3.65
N ALA A 113 9.79 -3.69 4.48
CA ALA A 113 8.39 -4.06 4.37
C ALA A 113 7.75 -3.56 3.06
N ALA A 114 8.09 -2.35 2.62
CA ALA A 114 7.67 -1.80 1.33
C ALA A 114 8.20 -2.65 0.15
N LEU A 115 9.49 -3.02 0.18
CA LEU A 115 10.07 -3.92 -0.82
C LEU A 115 9.37 -5.27 -0.87
N GLY A 116 9.11 -5.89 0.29
CA GLY A 116 8.38 -7.15 0.37
C GLY A 116 6.95 -7.04 -0.20
N GLY A 117 6.26 -5.94 0.09
CA GLY A 117 4.92 -5.65 -0.46
C GLY A 117 4.94 -5.47 -1.98
N ALA A 118 5.87 -4.65 -2.49
CA ALA A 118 6.03 -4.40 -3.92
C ALA A 118 6.40 -5.67 -4.69
N LEU A 119 7.30 -6.51 -4.14
CA LEU A 119 7.66 -7.80 -4.74
C LEU A 119 6.47 -8.76 -4.78
N ALA A 120 5.71 -8.88 -3.70
CA ALA A 120 4.52 -9.71 -3.66
C ALA A 120 3.48 -9.23 -4.68
N PHE A 121 3.22 -7.92 -4.72
CA PHE A 121 2.32 -7.31 -5.69
C PHE A 121 2.76 -7.60 -7.13
N PHE A 122 4.03 -7.37 -7.44
CA PHE A 122 4.59 -7.60 -8.78
C PHE A 122 4.46 -9.06 -9.22
N LEU A 123 4.87 -10.00 -8.38
CA LEU A 123 4.82 -11.42 -8.72
C LEU A 123 3.38 -11.90 -8.93
N VAL A 124 2.47 -11.54 -8.03
CA VAL A 124 1.08 -12.03 -8.12
C VAL A 124 0.33 -11.37 -9.27
N THR A 125 0.43 -10.06 -9.44
CA THR A 125 -0.33 -9.35 -10.48
C THR A 125 0.14 -9.70 -11.89
N ASN A 126 1.44 -9.86 -12.13
CA ASN A 126 1.94 -10.24 -13.46
C ASN A 126 1.70 -11.72 -13.77
N ALA A 127 1.70 -12.60 -12.76
CA ALA A 127 1.25 -13.98 -12.92
C ALA A 127 -0.25 -14.03 -13.26
N ALA A 128 -1.07 -13.18 -12.63
CA ALA A 128 -2.50 -13.08 -12.93
C ALA A 128 -2.75 -12.55 -14.35
N VAL A 129 -2.03 -11.52 -14.80
CA VAL A 129 -2.11 -11.03 -16.19
C VAL A 129 -1.76 -12.12 -17.19
N TRP A 130 -0.72 -12.92 -16.90
CA TRP A 130 -0.35 -14.06 -17.74
C TRP A 130 -1.40 -15.18 -17.74
N ALA A 131 -1.97 -15.50 -16.57
CA ALA A 131 -2.88 -16.63 -16.43
C ALA A 131 -4.32 -16.33 -16.89
N LEU A 132 -4.77 -15.08 -16.77
CA LEU A 132 -6.15 -14.67 -17.05
C LEU A 132 -6.30 -13.91 -18.37
N GLY A 133 -5.22 -13.39 -18.95
CA GLY A 133 -5.24 -12.65 -20.19
C GLY A 133 -4.65 -13.43 -21.37
N ASP A 134 -4.90 -12.93 -22.58
CA ASP A 134 -4.43 -13.55 -23.84
C ASP A 134 -3.17 -12.87 -24.42
N PHE A 135 -2.50 -12.03 -23.63
CA PHE A 135 -1.36 -11.22 -24.08
C PHE A 135 -0.05 -12.02 -24.24
N TYR A 136 0.06 -13.17 -23.58
CA TYR A 136 1.29 -13.95 -23.48
C TYR A 136 1.04 -15.42 -23.76
N ALA A 137 2.04 -16.10 -24.32
CA ALA A 137 1.94 -17.53 -24.62
C ALA A 137 1.71 -18.37 -23.35
N PRO A 138 0.99 -19.49 -23.44
CA PRO A 138 0.92 -20.47 -22.35
C PRO A 138 2.30 -21.02 -21.97
N GLY A 139 2.44 -21.42 -20.71
CA GLY A 139 3.66 -22.04 -20.16
C GLY A 139 4.70 -21.07 -19.57
N PRO A 140 5.82 -21.61 -19.05
CA PRO A 140 6.79 -20.84 -18.26
C PRO A 140 7.45 -19.68 -19.02
N ALA A 141 7.63 -19.83 -20.33
CA ALA A 141 8.23 -18.77 -21.15
C ALA A 141 7.34 -17.52 -21.20
N GLY A 142 6.02 -17.67 -21.36
CA GLY A 142 5.09 -16.54 -21.35
C GLY A 142 5.01 -15.86 -19.99
N LEU A 143 5.09 -16.64 -18.90
CA LEU A 143 5.14 -16.08 -17.54
C LEU A 143 6.38 -15.20 -17.34
N LEU A 144 7.55 -15.66 -17.79
CA LEU A 144 8.79 -14.88 -17.75
C LEU A 144 8.69 -13.61 -18.60
N THR A 145 8.05 -13.69 -19.77
CA THR A 145 7.78 -12.50 -20.61
C THR A 145 6.89 -11.50 -19.89
N SER A 146 5.83 -11.95 -19.21
CA SER A 146 4.96 -11.10 -18.39
C SER A 146 5.74 -10.39 -17.28
N TYR A 147 6.60 -11.10 -16.55
CA TYR A 147 7.47 -10.49 -15.54
C TYR A 147 8.47 -9.49 -16.13
N ALA A 148 9.09 -9.80 -17.28
CA ALA A 148 10.02 -8.90 -17.94
C ALA A 148 9.33 -7.59 -18.36
N ALA A 149 8.12 -7.69 -18.94
CA ALA A 149 7.30 -6.55 -19.31
C ALA A 149 6.81 -5.75 -18.09
N GLY A 150 6.58 -6.43 -16.96
CA GLY A 150 6.17 -5.82 -15.69
C GLY A 150 7.28 -5.04 -14.97
N LEU A 151 8.55 -5.27 -15.31
CA LEU A 151 9.70 -4.76 -14.54
C LEU A 151 9.75 -3.21 -14.45
N PRO A 152 9.48 -2.41 -15.49
CA PRO A 152 9.44 -0.95 -15.38
C PRO A 152 8.38 -0.47 -14.38
N PHE A 153 7.21 -1.13 -14.36
CA PHE A 153 6.13 -0.82 -13.42
C PHE A 153 6.52 -1.14 -11.98
N PHE A 154 7.18 -2.30 -11.77
CA PHE A 154 7.71 -2.65 -10.45
C PHE A 154 8.71 -1.62 -9.93
N ARG A 155 9.62 -1.12 -10.77
CA ARG A 155 10.59 -0.10 -10.38
C ARG A 155 9.90 1.20 -9.94
N ALA A 156 8.91 1.65 -10.70
CA ALA A 156 8.12 2.84 -10.35
C ALA A 156 7.36 2.62 -9.03
N SER A 157 6.64 1.50 -8.88
CA SER A 157 5.93 1.15 -7.65
C SER A 157 6.85 1.10 -6.45
N LEU A 158 7.99 0.41 -6.56
CA LEU A 158 8.94 0.27 -5.45
C LEU A 158 9.48 1.63 -4.98
N ILE A 159 9.81 2.52 -5.92
CA ILE A 159 10.25 3.88 -5.59
C ILE A 159 9.15 4.61 -4.83
N GLY A 160 7.91 4.59 -5.34
CA GLY A 160 6.77 5.20 -4.66
C GLY A 160 6.55 4.63 -3.26
N ASP A 161 6.46 3.32 -3.14
CA ASP A 161 6.17 2.62 -1.89
C ASP A 161 7.22 2.92 -0.82
N VAL A 162 8.51 2.90 -1.17
CA VAL A 162 9.59 3.24 -0.24
C VAL A 162 9.54 4.71 0.15
N LEU A 163 9.38 5.63 -0.80
CA LEU A 163 9.34 7.07 -0.52
C LEU A 163 8.17 7.43 0.40
N PHE A 164 6.97 6.94 0.09
CA PHE A 164 5.78 7.22 0.88
C PHE A 164 5.80 6.49 2.24
N ALA A 165 6.36 5.28 2.32
CA ALA A 165 6.57 4.60 3.60
C ALA A 165 7.53 5.40 4.49
N LEU A 166 8.68 5.81 3.97
CA LEU A 166 9.64 6.65 4.72
C LEU A 166 8.99 7.95 5.19
N THR A 167 8.16 8.58 4.36
CA THR A 167 7.44 9.82 4.71
C THR A 167 6.47 9.59 5.88
N LEU A 168 5.61 8.56 5.77
CA LEU A 168 4.61 8.21 6.78
C LEU A 168 5.24 7.80 8.11
N PHE A 169 6.17 6.85 8.08
CA PHE A 169 6.83 6.35 9.28
C PHE A 169 7.82 7.37 9.87
N GLY A 170 8.44 8.21 9.04
CA GLY A 170 9.30 9.31 9.47
C GLY A 170 8.51 10.38 10.21
N GLY A 171 7.37 10.80 9.65
CA GLY A 171 6.44 11.71 10.33
C GLY A 171 5.96 11.15 11.67
N ALA A 172 5.63 9.85 11.71
CA ALA A 172 5.27 9.17 12.95
C ALA A 172 6.42 9.14 13.98
N ALA A 173 7.65 8.89 13.55
CA ALA A 173 8.82 8.89 14.41
C ALA A 173 9.13 10.29 14.99
N LEU A 174 8.97 11.35 14.19
CA LEU A 174 9.12 12.73 14.65
C LEU A 174 8.04 13.11 15.66
N ALA A 175 6.79 12.72 15.40
CA ALA A 175 5.69 12.95 16.34
C ALA A 175 5.94 12.26 17.70
N GLU A 176 6.35 10.99 17.70
CA GLU A 176 6.70 10.28 18.95
C GLU A 176 7.87 10.94 19.69
N ARG A 177 8.88 11.46 18.99
CA ARG A 177 9.98 12.23 19.60
C ARG A 177 9.49 13.53 20.25
N GLY A 178 8.48 14.17 19.68
CA GLY A 178 7.82 15.36 20.22
C GLY A 178 6.79 15.07 21.34
N GLY A 179 6.68 13.83 21.81
CA GLY A 179 5.77 13.45 22.91
C GLY A 179 4.38 12.97 22.48
N VAL A 180 4.09 12.91 21.18
CA VAL A 180 2.82 12.41 20.63
C VAL A 180 2.82 10.88 20.69
N ARG A 181 1.92 10.26 21.45
CA ARG A 181 1.80 8.79 21.48
C ARG A 181 0.89 8.33 20.35
N LEU A 182 1.45 7.67 19.33
CA LEU A 182 0.70 7.19 18.17
C LEU A 182 0.13 5.79 18.37
N THR A 183 0.85 4.92 19.09
CA THR A 183 0.38 3.59 19.46
C THR A 183 0.13 3.53 20.97
N GLN A 184 -1.10 3.19 21.39
CA GLN A 184 -1.35 2.85 22.78
C GLN A 184 -1.07 1.36 22.97
N ARG A 185 -0.14 1.02 23.88
CA ARG A 185 -0.06 -0.36 24.38
C ARG A 185 -1.31 -0.60 25.21
N ALA A 186 -2.09 -1.63 24.90
CA ALA A 186 -3.05 -2.15 25.84
C ALA A 186 -2.31 -2.43 27.15
N THR A 187 -2.77 -1.86 28.25
CA THR A 187 -2.32 -2.22 29.59
C THR A 187 -2.51 -3.73 29.72
N PRO A 188 -1.48 -4.50 30.14
CA PRO A 188 -1.73 -5.86 30.58
C PRO A 188 -2.76 -5.78 31.71
N ALA A 189 -3.86 -6.52 31.58
CA ALA A 189 -4.80 -6.74 32.69
C ALA A 189 -4.11 -7.58 33.77
#